data_AF-A0A8T1F2R9-F1
#
_entry.id   AF-A0A8T1F2R9-F1
#
_cell.length_a   1.000
_cell.length_b   1.000
_cell.length_c   1.000
_cell.angle_alpha   90.00
_cell.angle_beta   90.00
_cell.angle_gamma   90.00
#
_symmetry.space_group_name_H-M   'P 1'
#
loop_
_entity.id
_entity.type
_entity.pdbx_description
1 polymer ?
#
loop_
_entity_poly.entity_id
_entity_poly.type
_entity_poly.pdbx_seq_one_letter_code
_entity_poly.pdbx_strand_id
1 'polypeptide(L)'
;MSKLKSVGSKTLKRYMSLLVAAVEAKISAKMSGQFGFVSDASTLFLENYVALFGVYWHDGQLKQALLTIAPMEEGDLTAQSHCSFIKKICDIFHLS
;
A
#
# COMPACT_ATOMS: atom_id res chain seq x y z
N MET A 1 32.50 0.73 -3.12
CA MET A 1 31.99 1.29 -4.39
C MET A 1 30.86 0.38 -4.88
N SER A 2 29.69 0.95 -5.19
CA SER A 2 28.52 0.19 -5.66
C SER A 2 28.83 -0.53 -6.98
N LYS A 3 28.41 -1.79 -7.13
CA LYS A 3 28.50 -2.56 -8.39
C LYS A 3 27.42 -2.18 -9.41
N LEU A 4 26.53 -1.26 -9.06
CA LEU A 4 25.42 -0.85 -9.92
C LEU A 4 25.91 0.19 -10.94
N LYS A 5 25.52 -0.01 -12.20
CA LYS A 5 25.70 1.02 -13.23
C LYS A 5 24.95 2.28 -12.81
N SER A 6 25.58 3.44 -12.93
CA SER A 6 24.94 4.72 -12.68
C SER A 6 23.71 4.86 -13.58
N VAL A 7 22.58 5.25 -12.99
CA VAL A 7 21.31 5.47 -13.68
C VAL A 7 20.85 6.90 -13.42
N GLY A 8 20.34 7.57 -14.45
CA GLY A 8 19.79 8.92 -14.28
C GLY A 8 18.51 8.91 -13.44
N SER A 9 18.29 9.98 -12.66
CA SER A 9 17.11 10.13 -11.78
C SER A 9 15.78 9.94 -12.53
N LYS A 10 15.66 10.45 -13.78
CA LYS A 10 14.48 10.26 -14.63
C LYS A 10 14.21 8.80 -14.93
N THR A 11 15.25 8.06 -15.31
CA THR A 11 15.17 6.63 -15.62
C THR A 11 14.83 5.82 -14.38
N LEU A 12 15.44 6.15 -13.23
CA LEU A 12 15.15 5.49 -11.96
C LEU A 12 13.68 5.67 -11.54
N LYS A 13 13.15 6.89 -11.61
CA LYS A 13 11.74 7.18 -11.30
C LYS A 13 10.80 6.35 -12.18
N ARG A 14 11.06 6.29 -13.49
CA ARG A 14 10.26 5.48 -14.42
C ARG A 14 10.27 4.00 -14.04
N TYR A 15 11.43 3.44 -13.70
CA TYR A 15 11.51 2.04 -13.27
C TYR A 15 10.80 1.81 -11.94
N MET A 16 10.87 2.73 -10.99
CA MET A 16 10.12 2.63 -9.75
C MET A 16 8.60 2.62 -10.00
N SER A 17 8.07 3.50 -10.87
CA SER A 17 6.64 3.48 -11.21
C SER A 17 6.21 2.17 -11.88
N LEU A 18 7.03 1.63 -12.78
CA LEU A 18 6.74 0.33 -13.41
C LEU A 18 6.79 -0.83 -12.39
N LEU A 19 7.74 -0.78 -11.46
CA LEU A 19 7.85 -1.77 -10.39
C LEU A 19 6.64 -1.73 -9.46
N VAL A 20 6.19 -0.53 -9.08
CA VAL A 20 4.98 -0.34 -8.24
C VAL A 20 3.77 -0.99 -8.91
N ALA A 21 3.48 -0.65 -10.16
CA ALA A 21 2.34 -1.24 -10.89
C ALA A 21 2.43 -2.77 -10.99
N ALA A 22 3.62 -3.32 -11.24
CA ALA A 22 3.83 -4.77 -11.30
C ALA A 22 3.63 -5.46 -9.94
N VAL A 23 4.04 -4.81 -8.84
CA VAL A 23 3.86 -5.33 -7.48
C VAL A 23 2.39 -5.25 -7.07
N GLU A 24 1.71 -4.13 -7.32
CA GLU A 24 0.28 -3.94 -7.07
C GLU A 24 -0.53 -5.02 -7.77
N ALA A 25 -0.35 -5.20 -9.08
CA ALA A 25 -1.04 -6.24 -9.85
C ALA A 25 -0.79 -7.66 -9.28
N LYS A 26 0.42 -7.95 -8.82
CA LYS A 26 0.76 -9.26 -8.23
C LYS A 26 0.12 -9.46 -6.86
N ILE A 27 0.02 -8.42 -6.04
CA ILE A 27 -0.69 -8.49 -4.76
C ILE A 27 -2.19 -8.69 -5.00
N SER A 28 -2.78 -7.90 -5.90
CA SER A 28 -4.20 -8.01 -6.26
C SER A 28 -4.58 -9.39 -6.79
N ALA A 29 -3.77 -9.97 -7.68
CA ALA A 29 -4.01 -11.32 -8.20
C ALA A 29 -4.06 -12.37 -7.09
N LYS A 30 -3.18 -12.24 -6.08
CA LYS A 30 -3.13 -13.13 -4.92
C LYS A 30 -4.27 -12.89 -3.92
N MET A 31 -4.77 -11.65 -3.87
CA MET A 31 -5.88 -11.22 -3.01
C MET A 31 -7.26 -11.43 -3.64
N SER A 32 -7.36 -12.06 -4.81
CA SER A 32 -8.61 -12.22 -5.57
C SER A 32 -9.71 -13.06 -4.88
N GLY A 33 -9.38 -13.77 -3.80
CA GLY A 33 -10.33 -14.55 -2.99
C GLY A 33 -10.98 -13.74 -1.86
N GLN A 34 -11.29 -14.42 -0.76
CA GLN A 34 -11.71 -13.71 0.46
C GLN A 34 -10.53 -12.98 1.09
N PHE A 35 -10.70 -11.68 1.30
CA PHE A 35 -9.73 -10.83 1.96
C PHE A 35 -10.40 -9.91 2.98
N GLY A 36 -9.60 -9.35 3.87
CA GLY A 36 -9.97 -8.29 4.79
C GLY A 36 -8.85 -7.27 4.91
N PHE A 37 -9.11 -6.20 5.64
CA PHE A 37 -8.13 -5.15 5.91
C PHE A 37 -7.79 -5.07 7.39
N VAL A 38 -6.53 -4.80 7.68
CA VAL A 38 -6.06 -4.40 9.01
C VAL A 38 -5.36 -3.06 8.86
N SER A 39 -5.73 -2.07 9.67
CA SER A 39 -5.06 -0.79 9.74
C SER A 39 -4.25 -0.69 11.02
N ASP A 40 -3.04 -0.15 10.93
CA ASP A 40 -2.24 0.27 12.08
C ASP A 40 -2.01 1.78 11.98
N ALA A 41 -2.31 2.50 13.07
CA ALA A 41 -2.22 3.95 13.11
C ALA A 41 -1.21 4.35 14.17
N SER A 42 -0.27 5.23 13.79
CA SER A 42 0.77 5.73 14.69
C SER A 42 0.99 7.22 14.48
N THR A 43 1.26 7.93 15.56
CA THR A 43 1.59 9.36 15.52
C THR A 43 3.11 9.53 15.58
N LEU A 44 3.68 10.20 14.58
CA LEU A 44 5.08 10.59 14.56
C LEU A 44 5.16 12.12 14.68
N PHE A 45 5.58 12.59 15.86
CA PHE A 45 5.54 14.00 16.23
C PHE A 45 4.14 14.61 16.16
N LEU A 46 3.82 15.34 15.09
CA LEU A 46 2.55 16.04 14.86
C LEU A 46 1.72 15.39 13.73
N GLU A 47 2.29 14.41 13.02
CA GLU A 47 1.64 13.77 11.88
C GLU A 47 1.13 12.39 12.27
N ASN A 48 -0.15 12.13 11.97
CA ASN A 48 -0.73 10.81 12.10
C ASN A 48 -0.48 10.02 10.82
N TYR A 49 0.06 8.82 10.94
CA TYR A 49 0.27 7.89 9.84
C TYR A 49 -0.66 6.69 9.98
N VAL A 50 -1.16 6.22 8.85
CA VAL A 50 -1.93 4.98 8.77
C VAL A 50 -1.26 4.04 7.79
N ALA A 51 -0.92 2.85 8.29
CA ALA A 51 -0.55 1.70 7.49
C ALA A 51 -1.80 0.86 7.23
N LEU A 52 -2.03 0.47 5.97
CA LEU A 52 -3.11 -0.43 5.59
C LEU A 52 -2.53 -1.73 5.07
N PHE A 53 -2.99 -2.84 5.63
CA PHE A 53 -2.62 -4.19 5.24
C PHE A 53 -3.81 -4.92 4.64
N GLY A 54 -3.56 -5.62 3.53
CA GLY A 54 -4.46 -6.63 2.98
C GLY A 54 -4.16 -7.98 3.62
N VAL A 55 -5.18 -8.60 4.21
CA VAL A 55 -5.09 -9.91 4.86
C VAL A 55 -5.93 -10.91 4.07
N TYR A 56 -5.33 -11.99 3.60
CA TYR A 56 -5.96 -12.92 2.67
C TYR A 56 -5.39 -14.33 2.80
N TRP A 57 -6.17 -15.33 2.37
CA TRP A 57 -5.68 -16.70 2.26
C TRP A 57 -5.09 -16.94 0.87
N HIS A 58 -3.89 -17.50 0.82
CA HIS A 58 -3.27 -17.96 -0.42
C HIS A 58 -2.44 -19.21 -0.13
N ASP A 59 -2.69 -20.27 -0.91
CA ASP A 59 -2.02 -21.58 -0.79
C ASP A 59 -2.12 -22.17 0.62
N GLY A 60 -3.31 -22.07 1.22
CA GLY A 60 -3.59 -22.60 2.56
C GLY A 60 -2.90 -21.85 3.70
N GLN A 61 -2.32 -20.68 3.44
CA GLN A 61 -1.69 -19.84 4.46
C GLN A 61 -2.32 -18.45 4.51
N LEU A 62 -2.48 -17.93 5.73
CA LEU A 62 -2.85 -16.54 5.94
C LEU A 62 -1.65 -15.66 5.57
N LYS A 63 -1.86 -14.73 4.64
CA LYS A 63 -0.87 -13.76 4.19
C LYS A 63 -1.32 -12.36 4.59
N GLN A 64 -0.33 -11.52 4.90
CA GLN A 64 -0.51 -10.12 5.18
C GLN A 64 0.42 -9.32 4.27
N ALA A 65 -0.14 -8.46 3.43
CA ALA A 65 0.62 -7.58 2.54
C ALA A 65 0.39 -6.13 2.96
N LEU A 66 1.46 -5.37 3.13
CA LEU A 66 1.37 -3.92 3.29
C LEU A 66 0.96 -3.29 1.96
N LEU A 67 -0.17 -2.60 1.94
CA LEU A 67 -0.71 -1.96 0.73
C LEU A 67 -0.26 -0.51 0.63
N THR A 68 -0.27 0.21 1.75
CA THR A 68 0.17 1.60 1.82
C THR A 68 0.56 2.00 3.23
N ILE A 69 1.43 3.01 3.33
CA ILE A 69 1.65 3.82 4.54
C ILE A 69 1.58 5.27 4.08
N ALA A 70 0.68 6.04 4.67
CA ALA A 70 0.51 7.44 4.31
C ALA A 70 0.21 8.28 5.55
N PRO A 71 0.64 9.56 5.56
CA PRO A 71 0.14 10.52 6.53
C PRO A 71 -1.35 10.77 6.28
N MET A 72 -2.11 10.94 7.35
CA MET A 72 -3.46 11.48 7.36
C MET A 72 -3.38 12.99 7.50
N GLU A 73 -4.41 13.70 7.00
CA GLU A 73 -4.48 15.15 7.20
C GLU A 73 -4.50 15.49 8.70
N GLU A 74 -3.80 16.57 9.07
CA GLU A 74 -3.65 16.98 10.46
C GLU A 74 -5.02 17.28 11.07
N GLY A 75 -5.37 16.55 12.14
CA GLY A 75 -6.66 16.67 12.81
C GLY A 75 -7.82 15.87 12.18
N ASP A 76 -7.63 15.24 11.01
CA ASP A 76 -8.68 14.44 10.35
C ASP A 76 -8.47 12.93 10.52
N LEU A 77 -8.85 12.45 11.71
CA LEU A 77 -8.90 11.02 12.06
C LEU A 77 -10.34 10.50 12.09
N THR A 78 -11.24 11.12 11.34
CA THR A 78 -12.64 10.70 11.34
C THR A 78 -12.82 9.35 10.66
N ALA A 79 -13.82 8.58 11.09
CA ALA A 79 -14.15 7.30 10.45
C ALA A 79 -14.41 7.47 8.93
N GLN A 80 -14.96 8.62 8.52
CA GLN A 80 -15.22 8.93 7.12
C GLN A 80 -13.92 9.07 6.31
N SER A 81 -12.90 9.69 6.88
CA SER A 81 -11.61 9.88 6.22
C SER A 81 -10.83 8.57 6.15
N HIS A 82 -10.90 7.73 7.17
CA HIS A 82 -10.41 6.35 7.10
C HIS A 82 -11.13 5.52 6.03
N CYS A 83 -12.46 5.62 5.93
CA CYS A 83 -13.23 4.94 4.87
C CYS A 83 -12.83 5.43 3.47
N SER A 84 -12.65 6.74 3.30
CA SER A 84 -12.24 7.34 2.03
C SER A 84 -10.82 6.92 1.64
N PHE A 85 -9.92 6.87 2.63
CA PHE A 85 -8.57 6.36 2.47
C PHE A 85 -8.57 4.90 2.01
N ILE A 86 -9.29 4.02 2.71
CA ILE A 86 -9.40 2.59 2.35
C ILE A 86 -9.95 2.42 0.94
N LYS A 87 -11.02 3.12 0.57
CA LYS A 87 -11.61 3.07 -0.78
C LYS A 87 -10.60 3.45 -1.86
N LYS A 88 -9.84 4.52 -1.65
CA LYS A 88 -8.79 4.94 -2.59
C LYS A 88 -7.73 3.86 -2.79
N ILE A 89 -7.39 3.12 -1.74
CA ILE A 89 -6.45 1.99 -1.85
C ILE A 89 -7.10 0.81 -2.57
N CYS A 90 -8.37 0.49 -2.31
CA CYS A 90 -9.10 -0.52 -3.08
C CYS A 90 -9.08 -0.21 -4.58
N ASP A 91 -9.26 1.05 -4.97
CA ASP A 91 -9.24 1.48 -6.37
C ASP A 91 -7.87 1.23 -7.04
N ILE A 92 -6.76 1.52 -6.33
CA ILE A 92 -5.39 1.28 -6.81
C ILE A 92 -5.15 -0.21 -7.05
N PHE A 93 -5.59 -1.05 -6.11
CA PHE A 93 -5.40 -2.50 -6.19
C PHE A 93 -6.52 -3.19 -6.98
N HIS A 94 -7.48 -2.46 -7.55
CA HIS A 94 -8.65 -3.01 -8.26
C HIS A 94 -9.40 -4.07 -7.43
N LEU A 95 -9.54 -3.82 -6.13
CA LEU A 95 -10.26 -4.69 -5.19
C LEU A 95 -11.73 -4.27 -5.17
N SER A 96 -12.60 -5.10 -5.76
CA SER A 96 -14.06 -4.90 -5.81
C SER A 96 -14.76 -5.56 -4.62
#